data_AF-A0A2D7EYN0-F1
#
_entry.id   AF-A0A2D7EYN0-F1
#
_cell.length_a   1.000
_cell.length_b   1.000
_cell.length_c   1.000
_cell.angle_alpha   90.00
_cell.angle_beta   90.00
_cell.angle_gamma   90.00
#
_symmetry.space_group_name_H-M   'P 1'
#
loop_
_entity.id
_entity.type
_entity.pdbx_description
1 polymer ?
#
loop_
_entity_poly.entity_id
_entity_poly.type
_entity_poly.pdbx_seq_one_letter_code
_entity_poly.pdbx_strand_id
1 'polypeptide(L)'
;MANHCWNTMSITQYKEDDKQKIIDFFKSYENYDYLTHWGDSLLKPEDRTVGEITYDNCYKWGSRWWDFDLDVGDNYIQIDGDSAWSPMCELASLISEVFDCHVNLDYSEPGMDFAGIEDYKDGAMIDIQEFTYREYEYKFMDSHYHVQKIIEDLRDGCYESETLDDFLNSISYLNKSDKDEVQKEFAKQLKINT
;
A
#
# COMPACT_ATOMS: atom_id res chain seq x y z
N MET A 1 15.50 1.92 -10.36
CA MET A 1 14.07 2.24 -10.56
C MET A 1 13.45 2.28 -9.18
N ALA A 2 12.57 3.25 -8.91
CA ALA A 2 11.79 3.19 -7.68
C ALA A 2 10.74 2.09 -7.87
N ASN A 3 10.54 1.26 -6.85
CA ASN A 3 9.34 0.44 -6.81
C ASN A 3 8.17 1.35 -6.44
N HIS A 4 7.00 1.07 -6.99
CA HIS A 4 5.78 1.82 -6.76
C HIS A 4 4.95 1.05 -5.74
N CYS A 5 4.74 1.65 -4.57
CA CYS A 5 3.84 1.12 -3.57
C CYS A 5 2.51 1.85 -3.70
N TRP A 6 1.47 1.13 -4.11
CA TRP A 6 0.13 1.66 -4.23
C TRP A 6 -0.44 1.92 -2.84
N ASN A 7 -1.10 3.07 -2.66
CA ASN A 7 -1.79 3.46 -1.44
C ASN A 7 -3.22 3.86 -1.78
N THR A 8 -4.16 3.44 -0.96
CA THR A 8 -5.53 3.94 -0.88
C THR A 8 -5.75 4.40 0.56
N MET A 9 -5.73 5.72 0.76
CA MET A 9 -5.96 6.35 2.06
C MET A 9 -7.39 6.90 2.11
N SER A 10 -8.20 6.41 3.05
CA SER A 10 -9.56 6.88 3.30
C SER A 10 -9.64 7.61 4.64
N ILE A 11 -9.96 8.90 4.58
CA ILE A 11 -10.13 9.77 5.74
C ILE A 11 -11.62 9.97 5.99
N THR A 12 -12.08 9.60 7.18
CA THR A 12 -13.48 9.66 7.60
C THR A 12 -13.59 10.18 9.03
N GLN A 13 -14.82 10.44 9.50
CA GLN A 13 -15.09 10.89 10.88
C GLN A 13 -14.35 12.19 11.28
N TYR A 14 -13.94 12.99 10.30
CA TYR A 14 -13.39 14.32 10.53
C TYR A 14 -14.49 15.30 10.96
N LYS A 15 -14.11 16.40 11.59
CA LYS A 15 -15.02 17.52 11.85
C LYS A 15 -15.33 18.23 10.54
N GLU A 16 -16.59 18.61 10.31
CA GLU A 16 -16.98 19.33 9.07
C GLU A 16 -16.16 20.60 8.82
N ASP A 17 -15.81 21.34 9.88
CA ASP A 17 -14.98 22.55 9.81
C ASP A 17 -13.51 22.27 9.39
N ASP A 18 -13.07 21.01 9.45
CA ASP A 18 -11.73 20.58 9.05
C ASP A 18 -11.68 19.97 7.65
N LYS A 19 -12.83 19.58 7.08
CA LYS A 19 -12.91 18.96 5.74
C LYS A 19 -12.14 19.75 4.68
N GLN A 20 -12.39 21.06 4.61
CA GLN A 20 -11.72 21.91 3.62
C GLN A 20 -10.22 22.04 3.89
N LYS A 21 -9.78 22.02 5.15
CA LYS A 21 -8.35 22.10 5.51
C LYS A 21 -7.60 20.84 5.07
N ILE A 22 -8.21 19.67 5.22
CA ILE A 22 -7.66 18.40 4.74
C ILE A 22 -7.52 18.44 3.21
N ILE A 23 -8.59 18.86 2.51
CA ILE A 23 -8.58 18.99 1.04
C ILE A 23 -7.47 19.96 0.58
N ASP A 24 -7.37 21.12 1.21
CA ASP A 24 -6.37 22.14 0.87
C ASP A 24 -4.95 21.64 1.15
N PHE A 25 -4.74 20.87 2.22
CA PHE A 25 -3.48 20.21 2.51
C PHE A 25 -3.05 19.29 1.36
N PHE A 26 -3.91 18.39 0.90
CA PHE A 26 -3.59 17.50 -0.24
C PHE A 26 -3.37 18.26 -1.54
N LYS A 27 -4.22 19.24 -1.86
CA LYS A 27 -4.04 20.10 -3.04
C LYS A 27 -2.76 20.94 -2.99
N SER A 28 -2.19 21.14 -1.80
CA SER A 28 -0.96 21.92 -1.66
C SER A 28 0.29 21.14 -2.03
N TYR A 29 0.22 19.82 -2.24
CA TYR A 29 1.38 18.94 -2.47
C TYR A 29 2.31 19.45 -3.57
N GLU A 30 1.76 19.88 -4.72
CA GLU A 30 2.53 20.39 -5.85
C GLU A 30 3.34 21.68 -5.54
N ASN A 31 3.05 22.36 -4.42
CA ASN A 31 3.79 23.54 -3.98
C ASN A 31 5.07 23.19 -3.21
N TYR A 32 5.38 21.91 -3.01
CA TYR A 32 6.53 21.44 -2.25
C TYR A 32 7.42 20.54 -3.10
N ASP A 33 8.73 20.77 -3.03
CA ASP A 33 9.73 19.93 -3.71
C ASP A 33 9.92 18.57 -3.02
N TYR A 34 9.53 18.46 -1.75
CA TYR A 34 9.79 17.28 -0.90
C TYR A 34 8.57 16.93 -0.06
N LEU A 35 8.22 15.64 -0.05
CA LEU A 35 7.15 15.07 0.76
C LEU A 35 7.32 15.39 2.25
N THR A 36 8.55 15.32 2.78
CA THR A 36 8.86 15.71 4.17
C THR A 36 8.39 17.12 4.50
N HIS A 37 8.71 18.11 3.65
CA HIS A 37 8.31 19.50 3.87
C HIS A 37 6.80 19.70 3.73
N TRP A 38 6.18 18.98 2.79
CA TRP A 38 4.73 18.99 2.65
C TRP A 38 4.05 18.46 3.90
N GLY A 39 4.40 17.25 4.39
CA GLY A 39 3.83 16.70 5.61
C GLY A 39 4.10 17.57 6.85
N ASP A 40 5.29 18.18 6.94
CA ASP A 40 5.64 19.12 8.02
C ASP A 40 4.78 20.39 8.03
N SER A 41 4.08 20.71 6.94
CA SER A 41 3.18 21.86 6.90
C SER A 41 2.00 21.74 7.86
N LEU A 42 1.63 20.51 8.26
CA LEU A 42 0.63 20.23 9.30
C LEU A 42 1.17 20.46 10.73
N LEU A 43 2.49 20.45 10.91
CA LEU A 43 3.12 20.61 12.21
C LEU A 43 3.25 22.08 12.63
N LYS A 44 3.41 22.29 13.94
CA LYS A 44 3.85 23.58 14.49
C LYS A 44 5.25 23.91 13.99
N PRO A 45 5.60 25.21 13.80
CA PRO A 45 6.89 25.61 13.24
C PRO A 45 8.12 25.00 13.92
N GLU A 46 8.07 24.82 15.24
CA GLU A 46 9.15 24.24 16.05
C GLU A 46 9.41 22.74 15.81
N ASP A 47 8.42 22.01 15.28
CA ASP A 47 8.49 20.55 15.04
C ASP A 47 8.82 20.22 13.57
N ARG A 48 8.98 21.24 12.73
CA ARG A 48 9.28 21.09 11.30
C ARG A 48 10.75 20.80 11.08
N THR A 49 11.01 20.02 10.05
CA THR A 49 12.36 19.83 9.50
C THR A 49 12.86 21.17 8.94
N VAL A 50 14.06 21.56 9.34
CA VAL A 50 14.69 22.81 8.91
C VAL A 50 15.94 22.49 8.10
N GLY A 51 16.09 23.16 6.95
CA GLY A 51 17.28 23.04 6.11
C GLY A 51 17.10 22.06 4.95
N GLU A 52 18.20 21.47 4.50
CA GLU A 52 18.18 20.52 3.39
C GLU A 52 17.62 19.16 3.81
N ILE A 53 16.86 18.54 2.91
CA ILE A 53 16.41 17.16 3.07
C ILE A 53 17.61 16.23 2.90
N THR A 54 17.79 15.35 3.88
CA THR A 54 18.85 14.35 3.93
C THR A 54 18.25 12.96 3.71
N TYR A 55 19.11 11.95 3.56
CA TYR A 55 18.65 10.56 3.48
C TYR A 55 17.88 10.12 4.75
N ASP A 56 18.24 10.66 5.90
CA ASP A 56 17.68 10.25 7.19
C ASP A 56 16.26 10.81 7.43
N ASN A 57 15.89 11.91 6.76
CA ASN A 57 14.60 12.57 6.97
C ASN A 57 13.69 12.59 5.72
N CYS A 58 14.16 12.09 4.57
CA CYS A 58 13.37 12.06 3.36
C CYS A 58 12.24 11.01 3.37
N TYR A 59 12.22 10.13 4.38
CA TYR A 59 11.18 9.12 4.63
C TYR A 59 10.37 9.38 5.90
N LYS A 60 10.48 10.59 6.49
CA LYS A 60 9.83 10.93 7.77
C LYS A 60 8.33 10.59 7.80
N TRP A 61 7.66 10.74 6.66
CA TRP A 61 6.22 10.51 6.51
C TRP A 61 5.91 9.24 5.70
N GLY A 62 6.77 8.23 5.82
CA GLY A 62 6.61 6.89 5.27
C GLY A 62 7.28 6.70 3.92
N SER A 63 7.24 7.70 3.05
CA SER A 63 7.79 7.61 1.70
C SER A 63 8.56 8.86 1.29
N ARG A 64 9.18 8.82 0.10
CA ARG A 64 9.95 9.93 -0.48
C ARG A 64 9.11 10.86 -1.34
N TRP A 65 8.14 10.31 -2.06
CA TRP A 65 7.18 11.02 -2.90
C TRP A 65 5.91 10.20 -2.98
N TRP A 66 4.81 10.86 -3.29
CA TRP A 66 3.50 10.27 -3.55
C TRP A 66 2.90 10.94 -4.79
N ASP A 67 2.55 10.16 -5.80
CA ASP A 67 1.78 10.61 -6.96
C ASP A 67 0.36 10.07 -6.81
N PHE A 68 -0.63 10.96 -6.67
CA PHE A 68 -1.96 10.58 -6.23
C PHE A 68 -3.08 11.39 -6.87
N ASP A 69 -4.25 10.76 -6.91
CA ASP A 69 -5.55 11.38 -7.18
C ASP A 69 -6.31 11.60 -5.87
N LEU A 70 -7.14 12.65 -5.85
CA LEU A 70 -7.97 13.03 -4.70
C LEU A 70 -9.44 12.95 -5.08
N ASP A 71 -10.18 12.04 -4.45
CA ASP A 71 -11.65 11.95 -4.52
C ASP A 71 -12.28 12.46 -3.22
N VAL A 72 -13.34 13.25 -3.35
CA VAL A 72 -14.02 13.88 -2.21
C VAL A 72 -15.50 13.55 -2.27
N GLY A 73 -15.93 12.67 -1.37
CA GLY A 73 -17.33 12.36 -1.14
C GLY A 73 -17.96 13.24 -0.07
N ASP A 74 -19.21 12.92 0.28
CA ASP A 74 -19.93 13.61 1.35
C ASP A 74 -19.26 13.38 2.71
N ASN A 75 -19.01 12.10 3.04
CA ASN A 75 -18.53 11.67 4.36
C ASN A 75 -17.12 11.04 4.33
N TYR A 76 -16.40 11.17 3.21
CA TYR A 76 -15.06 10.63 3.05
C TYR A 76 -14.20 11.56 2.18
N ILE A 77 -12.89 11.49 2.40
CA ILE A 77 -11.86 12.00 1.49
C ILE A 77 -10.95 10.81 1.19
N GLN A 78 -10.80 10.47 -0.09
CA GLN A 78 -10.00 9.34 -0.53
C GLN A 78 -8.82 9.82 -1.36
N ILE A 79 -7.65 9.25 -1.09
CA ILE A 79 -6.40 9.55 -1.78
C ILE A 79 -5.81 8.25 -2.28
N ASP A 80 -5.73 8.12 -3.59
CA ASP A 80 -5.27 6.91 -4.27
C ASP A 80 -4.03 7.20 -5.09
N GLY A 81 -2.99 6.39 -4.95
CA GLY A 81 -1.84 6.52 -5.84
C GLY A 81 -0.55 5.88 -5.35
N ASP A 82 0.50 6.06 -6.15
CA ASP A 82 1.79 5.40 -5.96
C ASP A 82 2.75 6.24 -5.13
N SER A 83 3.37 5.59 -4.16
CA SER A 83 4.44 6.13 -3.35
C SER A 83 5.77 5.44 -3.66
N ALA A 84 6.87 6.09 -3.27
CA ALA A 84 8.21 5.54 -3.45
C ALA A 84 8.51 4.43 -2.43
N TRP A 85 8.59 3.17 -2.88
CA TRP A 85 9.08 1.99 -2.13
C TRP A 85 8.30 1.54 -0.89
N SER A 86 7.60 2.43 -0.21
CA SER A 86 6.97 2.17 1.10
C SER A 86 5.70 2.99 1.27
N PRO A 87 4.73 2.48 2.06
CA PRO A 87 3.43 3.10 2.25
C PRO A 87 3.48 4.41 3.04
N MET A 88 2.36 5.14 3.03
CA MET A 88 2.18 6.45 3.67
C MET A 88 1.77 6.36 5.15
N CYS A 89 2.27 5.37 5.89
CA CYS A 89 1.88 5.03 7.27
C CYS A 89 2.02 6.22 8.24
N GLU A 90 3.20 6.84 8.29
CA GLU A 90 3.46 7.95 9.22
C GLU A 90 2.65 9.20 8.86
N LEU A 91 2.32 9.40 7.58
CA LEU A 91 1.42 10.47 7.17
C LEU A 91 -0.02 10.18 7.60
N ALA A 92 -0.50 8.94 7.44
CA ALA A 92 -1.83 8.52 7.89
C ALA A 92 -1.99 8.76 9.41
N SER A 93 -0.98 8.36 10.18
CA SER A 93 -0.89 8.61 11.61
C SER A 93 -0.98 10.11 11.92
N LEU A 94 -0.15 10.95 11.27
CA LEU A 94 -0.13 12.40 11.49
C LEU A 94 -1.49 13.05 11.19
N ILE A 95 -2.12 12.68 10.08
CA ILE A 95 -3.43 13.22 9.69
C ILE A 95 -4.49 12.88 10.74
N SER A 96 -4.51 11.62 11.21
CA SER A 96 -5.45 11.18 12.24
C SER A 96 -5.30 11.97 13.55
N GLU A 97 -4.08 12.35 13.91
CA GLU A 97 -3.78 13.16 15.09
C GLU A 97 -4.22 14.62 14.91
N VAL A 98 -3.77 15.27 13.83
CA VAL A 98 -3.95 16.70 13.60
C VAL A 98 -5.43 17.08 13.43
N PHE A 99 -6.19 16.22 12.76
CA PHE A 99 -7.59 16.49 12.44
C PHE A 99 -8.59 15.72 13.32
N ASP A 100 -8.12 14.93 14.30
CA ASP A 100 -8.98 14.13 15.19
C ASP A 100 -9.99 13.30 14.37
N CYS A 101 -9.48 12.60 13.35
CA CYS A 101 -10.27 11.82 12.39
C CYS A 101 -9.87 10.34 12.39
N HIS A 102 -10.60 9.53 11.63
CA HIS A 102 -10.25 8.14 11.37
C HIS A 102 -9.59 8.04 9.99
N VAL A 103 -8.42 7.39 9.91
CA VAL A 103 -7.72 7.15 8.65
C VAL A 103 -7.54 5.64 8.47
N ASN A 104 -8.08 5.11 7.38
CA ASN A 104 -7.76 3.75 6.91
C ASN A 104 -6.75 3.88 5.77
N LEU A 105 -5.67 3.10 5.82
CA LEU A 105 -4.65 3.04 4.79
C LEU A 105 -4.54 1.60 4.29
N ASP A 106 -4.91 1.39 3.04
CA ASP A 106 -4.67 0.15 2.32
C ASP A 106 -3.47 0.34 1.40
N TYR A 107 -2.50 -0.57 1.42
CA TYR A 107 -1.30 -0.47 0.60
C TYR A 107 -0.83 -1.81 0.05
N SER A 108 -0.17 -1.77 -1.11
CA SER A 108 0.42 -2.96 -1.73
C SER A 108 1.64 -2.64 -2.59
N GLU A 109 2.66 -3.50 -2.56
CA GLU A 109 3.92 -3.35 -3.31
C GLU A 109 4.37 -4.69 -3.88
N PRO A 110 4.26 -4.91 -5.21
CA PRO A 110 4.58 -6.19 -5.84
C PRO A 110 6.07 -6.52 -5.88
N GLY A 111 6.96 -5.54 -5.90
CA GLY A 111 8.39 -5.71 -6.08
C GLY A 111 9.09 -6.35 -4.87
N MET A 112 8.66 -6.02 -3.66
CA MET A 112 9.13 -6.58 -2.39
C MET A 112 8.12 -7.54 -1.75
N ASP A 113 6.99 -7.80 -2.44
CA ASP A 113 5.93 -8.74 -2.07
C ASP A 113 5.31 -8.48 -0.69
N PHE A 114 4.87 -7.25 -0.44
CA PHE A 114 4.15 -6.89 0.79
C PHE A 114 2.88 -6.10 0.50
N ALA A 115 1.91 -6.20 1.39
CA ALA A 115 0.68 -5.42 1.40
C ALA A 115 0.13 -5.34 2.84
N GLY A 116 -0.79 -4.40 3.07
CA GLY A 116 -1.43 -4.29 4.38
C GLY A 116 -2.60 -3.33 4.40
N ILE A 117 -3.36 -3.43 5.49
CA ILE A 117 -4.47 -2.55 5.82
C ILE A 117 -4.25 -2.08 7.25
N GLU A 118 -4.16 -0.78 7.44
CA GLU A 118 -3.92 -0.14 8.74
C GLU A 118 -5.02 0.86 9.05
N ASP A 119 -5.45 0.88 10.31
CA ASP A 119 -6.42 1.85 10.82
C ASP A 119 -5.77 2.74 11.88
N TYR A 120 -6.02 4.05 11.77
CA TYR A 120 -5.45 5.07 12.64
C TYR A 120 -6.53 5.95 13.26
N LYS A 121 -6.35 6.27 14.54
CA LYS A 121 -7.16 7.22 15.29
C LYS A 121 -6.28 7.94 16.32
N ASP A 122 -6.43 9.27 16.39
CA ASP A 122 -5.74 10.13 17.36
C ASP A 122 -4.20 9.96 17.35
N GLY A 123 -3.62 9.74 16.18
CA GLY A 123 -2.18 9.53 16.01
C GLY A 123 -1.68 8.12 16.37
N ALA A 124 -2.58 7.20 16.70
CA ALA A 124 -2.24 5.83 17.03
C ALA A 124 -2.79 4.85 15.99
N MET A 125 -1.99 3.85 15.64
CA MET A 125 -2.45 2.66 14.91
C MET A 125 -3.32 1.81 15.84
N ILE A 126 -4.58 1.59 15.45
CA ILE A 126 -5.57 0.85 16.24
C ILE A 126 -5.83 -0.56 15.69
N ASP A 127 -5.54 -0.81 14.42
CA ASP A 127 -5.56 -2.14 13.81
C ASP A 127 -4.52 -2.24 12.68
N ILE A 128 -4.02 -3.45 12.44
CA ILE A 128 -3.12 -3.76 11.34
C ILE A 128 -3.34 -5.19 10.85
N GLN A 129 -3.44 -5.34 9.53
CA GLN A 129 -3.43 -6.62 8.84
C GLN A 129 -2.33 -6.60 7.80
N GLU A 130 -1.39 -7.55 7.89
CA GLU A 130 -0.26 -7.66 6.97
C GLU A 130 -0.43 -8.88 6.06
N PHE A 131 -0.04 -8.72 4.80
CA PHE A 131 -0.12 -9.74 3.77
C PHE A 131 1.13 -9.70 2.89
N THR A 132 1.36 -10.79 2.16
CA THR A 132 2.14 -10.66 0.91
C THR A 132 1.29 -9.94 -0.13
N TYR A 133 1.91 -9.30 -1.12
CA TYR A 133 1.17 -8.65 -2.21
C TYR A 133 0.22 -9.64 -2.88
N ARG A 134 0.71 -10.85 -3.15
CA ARG A 134 -0.06 -11.91 -3.80
C ARG A 134 -1.24 -12.42 -2.96
N GLU A 135 -1.06 -12.52 -1.64
CA GLU A 135 -2.15 -12.88 -0.74
C GLU A 135 -3.23 -11.79 -0.71
N TYR A 136 -2.81 -10.53 -0.73
CA TYR A 136 -3.72 -9.39 -0.77
C TYR A 136 -4.54 -9.36 -2.07
N GLU A 137 -3.90 -9.50 -3.25
CA GLU A 137 -4.59 -9.57 -4.55
C GLU A 137 -5.68 -10.66 -4.53
N TYR A 138 -5.35 -11.84 -3.99
CA TYR A 138 -6.28 -12.96 -3.90
C TYR A 138 -7.49 -12.68 -2.99
N LYS A 139 -7.26 -12.06 -1.83
CA LYS A 139 -8.30 -11.89 -0.79
C LYS A 139 -9.22 -10.71 -1.06
N PHE A 140 -8.69 -9.61 -1.58
CA PHE A 140 -9.39 -8.32 -1.58
C PHE A 140 -9.67 -7.75 -2.97
N MET A 141 -9.01 -8.26 -4.02
CA MET A 141 -9.21 -7.77 -5.39
C MET A 141 -10.05 -8.73 -6.25
N ASP A 142 -9.40 -9.68 -6.92
CA ASP A 142 -10.06 -10.67 -7.77
C ASP A 142 -9.33 -12.01 -7.66
N SER A 143 -9.89 -12.89 -6.82
CA SER A 143 -9.34 -14.22 -6.57
C SER A 143 -9.24 -15.07 -7.84
N HIS A 144 -10.18 -14.93 -8.77
CA HIS A 144 -10.19 -15.72 -10.00
C HIS A 144 -9.09 -15.27 -10.95
N TYR A 145 -8.99 -13.95 -11.16
CA TYR A 145 -7.93 -13.36 -11.97
C TYR A 145 -6.55 -13.69 -11.41
N HIS A 146 -6.37 -13.60 -10.08
CA HIS A 146 -5.12 -13.97 -9.42
C HIS A 146 -4.69 -15.40 -9.70
N VAL A 147 -5.63 -16.35 -9.59
CA VAL A 147 -5.35 -17.77 -9.90
C VAL A 147 -4.98 -17.96 -11.37
N GLN A 148 -5.65 -17.27 -12.30
CA GLN A 148 -5.29 -17.33 -13.72
C GLN A 148 -3.88 -16.79 -13.98
N LYS A 149 -3.50 -15.67 -13.35
CA LYS A 149 -2.16 -15.08 -13.43
C LYS A 149 -1.07 -16.06 -12.96
N ILE A 150 -1.28 -16.76 -11.84
CA ILE A 150 -0.35 -17.81 -11.39
C ILE A 150 -0.22 -18.94 -12.44
N ILE A 151 -1.34 -19.36 -13.04
CA ILE A 151 -1.34 -20.42 -14.06
C ILE A 151 -0.62 -19.96 -15.34
N GLU A 152 -0.78 -18.71 -15.74
CA GLU A 152 -0.07 -18.10 -16.87
C GLU A 152 1.44 -18.05 -16.58
N ASP A 153 1.85 -17.54 -15.42
CA ASP A 153 3.25 -17.53 -14.97
C ASP A 153 3.88 -18.94 -14.97
N LEU A 154 3.12 -19.97 -14.57
CA LEU A 154 3.56 -21.37 -14.65
C LEU A 154 3.81 -21.83 -16.08
N ARG A 155 2.92 -21.45 -17.01
CA ARG A 155 3.04 -21.81 -18.44
C ARG A 155 4.20 -21.07 -19.10
N ASP A 156 4.50 -19.86 -18.64
CA ASP A 156 5.60 -19.03 -19.12
C ASP A 156 6.95 -19.39 -18.50
N GLY A 157 6.97 -20.35 -17.56
CA GLY A 157 8.19 -20.87 -16.97
C GLY A 157 8.75 -20.06 -15.80
N CYS A 158 7.96 -19.13 -15.24
CA CYS A 158 8.40 -18.26 -14.13
C CYS A 158 8.82 -19.03 -12.88
N TYR A 159 8.33 -20.26 -12.70
CA TYR A 159 8.63 -21.13 -11.54
C TYR A 159 9.54 -22.33 -11.87
N GLU A 160 10.19 -22.37 -13.04
CA GLU A 160 11.02 -23.55 -13.44
C GLU A 160 12.15 -23.88 -12.47
N SER A 161 12.63 -22.88 -11.73
CA SER A 161 13.70 -23.04 -10.75
C SER A 161 13.22 -23.38 -9.34
N GLU A 162 11.91 -23.35 -9.09
CA GLU A 162 11.33 -23.64 -7.77
C GLU A 162 11.10 -25.13 -7.55
N THR A 163 11.28 -25.58 -6.30
CA THR A 163 10.81 -26.92 -5.91
C THR A 163 9.29 -26.92 -5.73
N LEU A 164 8.66 -28.09 -5.79
CA LEU A 164 7.23 -28.22 -5.50
C LEU A 164 6.88 -27.70 -4.10
N ASP A 165 7.74 -27.93 -3.11
CA ASP A 165 7.48 -27.49 -1.74
C ASP A 165 7.57 -25.97 -1.63
N ASP A 166 8.58 -25.35 -2.26
CA ASP A 166 8.72 -23.88 -2.29
C ASP A 166 7.51 -23.22 -2.96
N PHE A 167 7.08 -23.77 -4.10
CA PHE A 167 5.91 -23.29 -4.81
C PHE A 167 4.62 -23.46 -3.99
N LEU A 168 4.40 -24.63 -3.37
CA LEU A 168 3.20 -24.86 -2.56
C LEU A 168 3.15 -24.00 -1.29
N ASN A 169 4.31 -23.59 -0.79
CA ASN A 169 4.44 -22.62 0.30
C ASN A 169 4.14 -21.19 -0.18
N SER A 170 4.61 -20.78 -1.37
CA SER A 170 4.37 -19.45 -1.92
C SER A 170 2.89 -19.18 -2.26
N ILE A 171 2.08 -20.23 -2.39
CA ILE A 171 0.62 -20.15 -2.61
C ILE A 171 -0.21 -20.63 -1.41
N SER A 172 0.36 -20.62 -0.19
CA SER A 172 -0.31 -21.15 1.01
C SER A 172 -1.62 -20.46 1.38
N TYR A 173 -1.83 -19.23 0.91
CA TYR A 173 -3.04 -18.43 1.14
C TYR A 173 -4.23 -18.85 0.25
N LEU A 174 -4.02 -19.63 -0.80
CA LEU A 174 -5.10 -20.09 -1.67
C LEU A 174 -6.04 -21.06 -0.93
N ASN A 175 -7.32 -21.00 -1.26
CA ASN A 175 -8.25 -22.04 -0.84
C ASN A 175 -7.89 -23.40 -1.47
N LYS A 176 -8.48 -24.48 -0.94
CA LYS A 176 -8.17 -25.85 -1.39
C LYS A 176 -8.45 -26.08 -2.88
N SER A 177 -9.56 -25.57 -3.41
CA SER A 177 -9.96 -25.78 -4.80
C SER A 177 -8.95 -25.12 -5.76
N ASP A 178 -8.59 -23.88 -5.47
CA ASP A 178 -7.67 -23.09 -6.30
C ASP A 178 -6.26 -23.68 -6.21
N LYS A 179 -5.84 -24.10 -5.01
CA LYS A 179 -4.57 -24.81 -4.82
C LYS A 179 -4.50 -26.11 -5.62
N ASP A 180 -5.58 -26.90 -5.62
CA ASP A 180 -5.68 -28.14 -6.41
C ASP A 180 -5.62 -27.86 -7.93
N GLU A 181 -6.14 -26.73 -8.40
CA GLU A 181 -6.06 -26.31 -9.80
C GLU A 181 -4.64 -25.92 -10.20
N VAL A 182 -4.04 -25.01 -9.44
CA VAL A 182 -2.67 -24.51 -9.66
C VAL A 182 -1.64 -25.65 -9.58
N GLN A 183 -1.79 -26.57 -8.62
CA GLN A 183 -0.90 -27.73 -8.48
C GLN A 183 -1.00 -28.69 -9.69
N LYS A 184 -2.18 -28.84 -10.31
CA LYS A 184 -2.31 -29.65 -11.54
C LYS A 184 -1.56 -29.02 -12.70
N GLU A 185 -1.56 -27.69 -12.83
CA GLU A 185 -0.80 -26.99 -13.86
C GLU A 185 0.72 -27.11 -13.61
N PHE A 186 1.18 -26.90 -12.37
CA PHE A 186 2.59 -27.11 -11.98
C PHE A 186 3.09 -28.52 -12.33
N ALA A 187 2.28 -29.55 -12.05
CA ALA A 187 2.62 -30.93 -12.38
C ALA A 187 2.73 -31.21 -13.88
N LYS A 188 2.04 -30.44 -14.74
CA LYS A 188 2.19 -30.56 -16.20
C LYS A 188 3.53 -29.98 -16.65
N GLN A 189 3.97 -28.87 -16.08
CA GLN A 189 5.26 -28.24 -16.35
C GLN A 189 6.42 -29.19 -16.01
N LEU A 190 6.39 -29.80 -14.82
CA LEU A 190 7.41 -30.79 -14.42
C LEU A 190 7.54 -31.95 -15.43
N LYS A 191 6.41 -32.45 -15.94
CA LYS A 191 6.37 -33.55 -16.93
C LYS A 191 6.87 -33.17 -18.32
N ILE A 192 6.91 -31.88 -18.65
CA ILE A 192 7.52 -31.38 -19.90
C ILE A 192 9.05 -31.34 -19.75
N ASN A 193 9.54 -31.12 -18.53
CA ASN A 193 10.96 -30.97 -18.21
C ASN A 193 11.65 -32.29 -17.76
N THR A 194 10.94 -33.43 -17.76
CA THR A 194 11.51 -34.78 -17.47
C THR A 194 11.63 -35.63 -18.74
#